data_AF-A0A0G4LAV2-F1
#
_entry.id   AF-A0A0G4LAV2-F1
#
_cell.length_a   1.000
_cell.length_b   1.000
_cell.length_c   1.000
_cell.angle_alpha   90.00
_cell.angle_beta   90.00
_cell.angle_gamma   90.00
#
_symmetry.space_group_name_H-M   'P 1'
#
loop_
_entity.id
_entity.type
_entity.pdbx_description
1 polymer ?
#
loop_
_entity_poly.entity_id
_entity_poly.type
_entity_poly.pdbx_seq_one_letter_code
_entity_poly.pdbx_strand_id
1 'polypeptide(L)'
;MSAQDRVQNYLGQLDSELSKYPVLNNIEKSTNVPKAYGAIGLGALYFFFIIFNLGGQLLTNLAGFVIPCYYSIDALFTHNTNDDTQWLTVSSSTPHPAP
;
A
#
# COMPACT_ATOMS: atom_id res chain seq x y z
N MET A 1 -28.52 9.04 9.57
CA MET A 1 -27.61 7.88 9.43
C MET A 1 -26.99 7.62 10.78
N SER A 2 -27.30 6.47 11.38
CA SER A 2 -26.70 6.02 12.64
C SER A 2 -25.19 5.83 12.45
N ALA A 3 -24.42 5.94 13.53
CA ALA A 3 -23.00 5.59 13.51
C ALA A 3 -22.80 4.12 13.05
N GLN A 4 -23.74 3.24 13.37
CA GLN A 4 -23.75 1.84 12.94
C GLN A 4 -23.86 1.71 11.41
N ASP A 5 -24.76 2.48 10.79
CA ASP A 5 -24.95 2.46 9.33
C ASP A 5 -23.67 2.84 8.59
N ARG A 6 -22.91 3.81 9.14
CA ARG A 6 -21.62 4.21 8.55
C ARG A 6 -20.61 3.07 8.63
N VAL A 7 -20.46 2.43 9.79
CA VAL A 7 -19.55 1.29 9.95
C VAL A 7 -19.94 0.16 9.02
N GLN A 8 -21.22 -0.17 8.90
CA GLN A 8 -21.70 -1.22 7.99
C GLN A 8 -21.36 -0.91 6.53
N ASN A 9 -21.52 0.35 6.11
CA ASN A 9 -21.15 0.79 4.76
C ASN A 9 -19.65 0.66 4.49
N TYR A 10 -18.79 1.08 5.44
CA TYR A 10 -17.34 0.91 5.29
C TYR A 10 -16.92 -0.55 5.26
N LEU A 11 -17.49 -1.39 6.13
CA LEU A 11 -17.24 -2.83 6.14
C LEU A 11 -17.66 -3.47 4.81
N GLY A 12 -18.82 -3.10 4.27
CA GLY A 12 -19.29 -3.62 2.98
C GLY A 12 -18.40 -3.21 1.79
N GLN A 13 -17.92 -1.96 1.78
CA GLN A 13 -16.95 -1.51 0.76
C GLN A 13 -15.63 -2.28 0.85
N LEU A 14 -15.12 -2.44 2.07
CA LEU A 14 -13.89 -3.17 2.32
C LEU A 14 -14.02 -4.63 1.92
N ASP A 15 -15.14 -5.27 2.27
CA ASP A 15 -15.44 -6.64 1.89
C ASP A 15 -15.49 -6.82 0.35
N SER A 16 -16.09 -5.88 -0.36
CA SER A 16 -16.17 -5.93 -1.83
C SER A 16 -14.81 -5.75 -2.51
N GLU A 17 -13.97 -4.84 -2.00
CA GLU A 17 -12.59 -4.66 -2.47
C GLU A 17 -11.74 -5.91 -2.20
N LEU A 18 -11.84 -6.47 -1.00
CA LEU A 18 -11.12 -7.67 -0.60
C LEU A 18 -11.58 -8.91 -1.38
N SER A 19 -12.84 -8.92 -1.84
CA SER A 19 -13.39 -10.01 -2.68
C SER A 19 -12.69 -10.15 -4.02
N LYS A 20 -11.99 -9.12 -4.50
CA LYS A 20 -11.19 -9.18 -5.73
C LYS A 20 -10.01 -10.14 -5.62
N TYR A 21 -9.58 -10.45 -4.40
CA TYR A 21 -8.47 -11.36 -4.13
C TYR A 21 -9.01 -12.78 -3.85
N PRO A 22 -8.84 -13.74 -4.77
CA PRO A 22 -9.41 -15.10 -4.63
C PRO A 22 -8.86 -15.85 -3.41
N VAL A 23 -7.64 -15.53 -2.99
CA VAL A 23 -7.01 -16.09 -1.78
C VAL A 23 -7.82 -15.71 -0.52
N LEU A 24 -8.28 -14.46 -0.42
CA LEU A 24 -9.05 -13.99 0.74
C LEU A 24 -10.44 -14.62 0.80
N ASN A 25 -11.08 -14.83 -0.36
CA ASN A 25 -12.36 -15.53 -0.42
C ASN A 25 -12.24 -17.00 0.00
N ASN A 26 -11.13 -17.66 -0.31
CA ASN A 26 -10.89 -19.03 0.13
C ASN A 26 -10.67 -19.10 1.65
N ILE A 27 -9.93 -18.14 2.21
CA ILE A 27 -9.74 -18.02 3.67
C ILE A 27 -11.10 -17.77 4.35
N GLU A 28 -11.92 -16.86 3.84
CA GLU A 28 -13.27 -16.60 4.38
C GLU A 28 -14.13 -17.87 4.39
N LYS A 29 -14.10 -18.65 3.30
CA LYS A 29 -14.84 -19.93 3.22
C LYS A 29 -14.37 -20.94 4.27
N SER A 30 -13.06 -21.00 4.54
CA SER A 30 -12.48 -21.93 5.50
C SER A 30 -12.66 -21.49 6.96
N THR A 31 -12.52 -20.19 7.24
CA THR A 31 -12.56 -19.64 8.60
C THR A 31 -13.96 -19.18 9.02
N ASN A 32 -14.89 -19.02 8.06
CA ASN A 32 -16.24 -18.47 8.26
C ASN A 32 -16.26 -17.04 8.86
N VAL A 33 -15.11 -16.38 8.88
CA VAL A 33 -14.95 -15.01 9.38
C VAL A 33 -14.92 -14.07 8.18
N PRO A 34 -15.73 -12.99 8.16
CA PRO A 34 -15.72 -12.07 7.04
C PRO A 34 -14.33 -11.45 6.88
N LYS A 35 -13.80 -11.49 5.67
CA LYS A 35 -12.43 -11.04 5.34
C LYS A 35 -12.16 -9.59 5.74
N ALA A 36 -13.18 -8.71 5.69
CA ALA A 36 -13.07 -7.33 6.18
C ALA A 36 -12.65 -7.25 7.66
N TYR A 37 -13.23 -8.08 8.53
CA TYR A 37 -12.84 -8.14 9.94
C TYR A 37 -11.45 -8.72 10.12
N GLY A 38 -11.06 -9.72 9.31
CA GLY A 38 -9.72 -10.29 9.32
C GLY A 38 -8.64 -9.26 8.97
N ALA A 39 -8.87 -8.46 7.93
CA ALA A 39 -7.93 -7.42 7.51
C ALA A 39 -7.81 -6.28 8.54
N ILE A 40 -8.94 -5.81 9.08
CA ILE A 40 -8.93 -4.79 10.15
C ILE A 40 -8.23 -5.33 11.40
N GLY A 41 -8.52 -6.57 11.79
CA GLY A 41 -7.90 -7.23 12.93
C GLY A 41 -6.40 -7.40 12.79
N LEU A 42 -5.92 -7.86 11.62
CA LEU A 42 -4.50 -7.98 11.33
C LEU A 42 -3.80 -6.62 11.33
N GLY A 43 -4.39 -5.60 10.72
CA GLY A 43 -3.84 -4.25 10.72
C GLY A 43 -3.73 -3.66 12.14
N ALA A 44 -4.79 -3.83 12.95
CA ALA A 44 -4.79 -3.39 14.34
C ALA A 44 -3.75 -4.13 15.18
N LEU A 45 -3.62 -5.45 15.00
CA LEU A 45 -2.66 -6.28 15.72
C LEU A 45 -1.21 -5.96 15.32
N TYR A 46 -0.96 -5.68 14.04
CA TYR A 46 0.34 -5.21 13.57
C TYR A 46 0.72 -3.87 14.21
N PHE A 47 -0.20 -2.90 14.22
CA PHE A 47 0.01 -1.62 14.89
C PHE A 47 0.21 -1.77 16.39
N PHE A 48 -0.55 -2.67 17.02
CA PHE A 48 -0.40 -3.00 18.44
C PHE A 48 1.02 -3.52 18.72
N PHE A 49 1.55 -4.47 17.94
CA PHE A 49 2.92 -4.94 18.13
C PHE A 49 3.98 -3.84 17.96
N ILE A 50 3.77 -2.90 17.02
CA ILE A 50 4.66 -1.74 16.87
C ILE A 50 4.63 -0.85 18.12
N ILE A 51 3.44 -0.51 18.62
CA ILE A 51 3.28 0.39 19.78
C ILE A 51 3.92 -0.23 21.04
N PHE A 52 3.76 -1.54 21.23
CA PHE A 52 4.35 -2.27 22.35
C PHE A 52 5.84 -2.62 22.14
N ASN A 53 6.43 -2.18 21.02
CA ASN A 53 7.82 -2.43 20.62
C ASN A 53 8.21 -3.92 20.59
N LEU A 54 7.26 -4.83 20.41
CA LEU A 54 7.54 -6.26 20.24
C LEU A 54 8.13 -6.48 18.85
N GLY A 55 9.46 -6.46 18.75
CA GLY A 55 10.16 -6.60 17.46
C GLY A 55 10.02 -5.36 16.58
N GLY A 56 9.87 -4.17 17.17
CA GLY A 56 9.61 -2.92 16.44
C GLY A 56 10.59 -2.65 15.29
N GLN A 57 11.87 -2.97 15.47
CA GLN A 57 12.88 -2.85 14.40
C GLN A 57 12.61 -3.81 13.24
N LEU A 58 12.22 -5.06 13.51
CA LEU A 58 11.92 -6.04 12.46
C LEU A 58 10.64 -5.66 11.70
N LEU A 59 9.56 -5.33 12.41
CA LEU A 59 8.29 -4.94 11.79
C LEU A 59 8.45 -3.66 10.96
N THR A 60 9.11 -2.64 11.50
CA THR A 60 9.31 -1.36 10.80
C THR A 60 10.21 -1.51 9.58
N ASN A 61 11.32 -2.25 9.69
CA ASN A 61 12.18 -2.53 8.54
C ASN A 61 11.45 -3.36 7.46
N LEU A 62 10.62 -4.33 7.86
CA LEU A 62 9.82 -5.11 6.93
C LEU A 62 8.83 -4.22 6.16
N ALA A 63 8.08 -3.36 6.85
CA ALA A 63 7.18 -2.42 6.18
C ALA A 63 7.93 -1.44 5.27
N GLY A 64 9.08 -0.93 5.73
CA GLY A 64 9.94 -0.05 4.95
C GLY A 64 10.48 -0.69 3.67
N PHE A 65 10.61 -2.01 3.63
CA PHE A 65 11.04 -2.76 2.45
C PHE A 65 9.86 -3.21 1.57
N VAL A 66 8.80 -3.75 2.17
CA VAL A 66 7.66 -4.35 1.45
C VAL A 66 6.86 -3.30 0.67
N ILE A 67 6.64 -2.11 1.23
CA ILE A 67 5.87 -1.05 0.56
C ILE A 67 6.53 -0.62 -0.76
N PRO A 68 7.80 -0.18 -0.81
CA PRO A 68 8.44 0.20 -2.07
C PRO A 68 8.61 -1.00 -3.02
N CYS A 69 8.84 -2.22 -2.52
CA CYS A 69 8.86 -3.41 -3.37
C CYS A 69 7.52 -3.67 -4.05
N TYR A 70 6.40 -3.54 -3.33
CA TYR A 70 5.06 -3.69 -3.89
C TYR A 70 4.82 -2.67 -5.02
N TYR A 71 5.09 -1.39 -4.76
CA TYR A 71 4.97 -0.35 -5.79
C TYR A 71 5.92 -0.57 -6.98
N SER A 72 7.12 -1.08 -6.74
CA SER A 72 8.07 -1.39 -7.82
C SER A 72 7.56 -2.50 -8.73
N ILE A 73 6.93 -3.55 -8.18
CA ILE A 73 6.33 -4.63 -8.97
C ILE A 73 5.08 -4.13 -9.69
N ASP A 74 4.24 -3.34 -9.01
CA ASP A 74 3.06 -2.74 -9.62
C ASP A 74 3.42 -1.80 -10.78
N ALA A 75 4.48 -1.00 -10.65
CA ALA A 75 4.98 -0.13 -11.71
C ALA A 75 5.51 -0.88 -12.95
N LEU A 76 5.98 -2.12 -12.79
CA LEU A 76 6.37 -2.97 -13.93
C LEU A 76 5.14 -3.42 -14.76
N PHE A 77 3.97 -3.52 -14.13
CA PHE A 77 2.72 -3.89 -14.81
C PHE A 77 1.86 -2.67 -15.19
N THR A 78 2.02 -1.55 -14.47
CA THR A 78 1.42 -0.23 -14.76
C THR A 78 2.40 0.62 -15.55
N HIS A 79 2.51 0.37 -16.86
CA HIS A 79 3.29 1.24 -17.75
C HIS A 79 2.45 2.49 -18.12
N ASN A 80 2.42 3.50 -17.25
CA ASN A 80 1.94 4.83 -17.67
C ASN A 80 3.09 5.56 -18.38
N THR A 81 3.15 5.35 -19.70
CA THR A 81 3.89 6.20 -20.64
C THR A 81 3.30 7.62 -20.60
N ASN A 82 3.94 8.52 -19.87
CA ASN A 82 3.92 9.97 -20.03
C ASN A 82 5.29 10.50 -19.52
N ASP A 83 6.40 9.94 -20.00
CA ASP A 83 7.11 10.39 -21.22
C ASP A 83 7.81 11.76 -21.03
N ASP A 84 8.83 11.77 -20.16
CA ASP A 84 10.23 12.07 -20.52
C ASP A 84 10.57 13.21 -21.52
N THR A 85 9.79 14.29 -21.57
CA THR A 85 10.07 15.43 -22.48
C THR A 85 10.27 16.78 -21.79
N GLN A 86 11.08 16.87 -20.73
CA GLN A 86 11.51 18.18 -20.20
C GLN A 86 13.03 18.38 -20.00
N TRP A 87 13.88 17.42 -20.40
CA TRP A 87 15.34 17.55 -20.28
C TRP A 87 16.08 17.84 -21.60
N LEU A 88 15.50 18.65 -22.49
CA LEU A 88 16.21 19.14 -23.67
C LEU A 88 16.03 20.66 -23.84
N THR A 89 16.43 21.44 -22.84
CA THR A 89 16.73 22.86 -23.03
C THR A 89 18.16 23.14 -22.61
N VAL A 90 19.01 23.17 -23.63
CA VAL A 90 20.23 24.00 -23.70
C VAL A 90 21.47 23.44 -22.99
N SER A 91 22.04 22.43 -23.65
CA SER A 91 23.48 22.38 -23.85
C SER A 91 23.93 23.57 -24.72
N SER A 92 24.10 24.77 -24.17
CA SER A 92 25.03 25.75 -24.76
C SER A 92 25.30 26.94 -23.84
N SER A 93 26.61 27.18 -23.67
CA SER A 93 27.27 28.45 -23.36
C SER A 93 27.11 29.09 -21.97
N THR A 94 28.11 28.87 -21.11
CA THR A 94 28.86 29.99 -20.52
C THR A 94 30.35 29.61 -20.41
N PRO A 95 31.27 30.34 -21.05
CA PRO A 95 32.71 30.08 -20.93
C PRO A 95 33.26 30.63 -19.63
N HIS A 96 34.16 29.84 -19.03
CA HIS A 96 35.02 30.17 -17.90
C HIS A 96 35.93 31.37 -18.20
N PRO A 97 35.95 32.42 -17.36
CA PRO A 97 37.00 33.43 -17.38
C PRO A 97 38.01 33.18 -16.25
N ALA A 98 39.25 32.87 -16.62
CA ALA A 98 40.48 33.10 -15.86
C ALA A 98 41.62 33.22 -16.91
N PRO A 99 42.69 34.01 -16.69
CA PRO A 99 43.29 34.42 -15.41
C PRO A 99 43.10 35.88 -15.00
#